data_AF-A0A7K2ILI1-F1
#
_entry.id   AF-A0A7K2ILI1-F1
#
_cell.length_a   1.000
_cell.length_b   1.000
_cell.length_c   1.000
_cell.angle_alpha   90.00
_cell.angle_beta   90.00
_cell.angle_gamma   90.00
#
_symmetry.space_group_name_H-M   'P 1'
#
loop_
_entity.id
_entity.type
_entity.pdbx_description
1 polymer ?
#
loop_
_entity_poly.entity_id
_entity_poly.type
_entity_poly.pdbx_seq_one_letter_code
_entity_poly.pdbx_strand_id
1 'polypeptide(L)'
;MSGDGTHKPNRGGTCSHRTYLLTCEQYEGLRKRASYQCEICGKPESEEWLEVLRIDHAHHLGYWAVRGLLCHRCNCSFDLAAIAGPARDTYLKNSWYLHMLAELGLPPATPRSPPSDLL
;
A
#
# COMPACT_ATOMS: atom_id res chain seq x y z
N MET A 1 13.32 24.81 6.83
CA MET A 1 14.12 23.58 6.95
C MET A 1 13.15 22.42 6.95
N SER A 2 12.90 21.84 5.77
CA SER A 2 11.93 20.77 5.57
C SER A 2 12.48 19.47 6.14
N GLY A 3 11.76 18.83 7.06
CA GLY A 3 12.14 17.53 7.60
C GLY A 3 12.06 16.46 6.51
N ASP A 4 13.04 15.56 6.47
CA ASP A 4 13.34 14.53 5.45
C ASP A 4 12.22 13.50 5.13
N GLY A 5 11.00 13.63 5.67
CA GLY A 5 9.86 12.76 5.31
C GLY A 5 9.99 11.27 5.64
N THR A 6 11.19 10.80 6.02
CA THR A 6 11.54 9.42 6.34
C THR A 6 10.66 8.89 7.47
N HIS A 7 10.03 7.74 7.23
CA HIS A 7 9.34 6.98 8.28
C HIS A 7 10.26 6.81 9.51
N LYS A 8 9.92 7.46 10.62
CA LYS A 8 10.60 7.28 11.91
C LYS A 8 9.97 6.09 12.63
N PRO A 9 10.70 5.00 12.89
CA PRO A 9 10.14 3.87 13.63
C PRO A 9 9.70 4.32 15.03
N ASN A 10 8.52 3.86 15.46
CA ASN A 10 8.00 4.18 16.79
C ASN A 10 8.91 3.53 17.86
N ARG A 11 9.57 4.34 18.70
CA ARG A 11 10.44 3.85 19.79
C ARG A 11 9.57 3.23 20.90
N GLY A 12 9.08 2.01 20.67
CA GLY A 12 8.25 1.25 21.62
C GLY A 12 6.99 0.63 21.04
N GLY A 13 6.69 0.83 19.75
CA GLY A 13 5.53 0.21 19.07
C GLY A 13 5.92 -0.50 17.77
N THR A 14 5.20 -1.57 17.42
CA THR A 14 5.38 -2.27 16.15
C THR A 14 4.85 -1.42 15.00
N CYS A 15 5.68 -1.19 13.97
CA CYS A 15 5.27 -0.46 12.79
C CYS A 15 4.27 -1.29 11.98
N SER A 16 3.09 -0.74 11.67
CA SER A 16 1.98 -1.48 11.04
C SER A 16 2.33 -2.09 9.69
N HIS A 17 3.29 -1.51 8.96
CA HIS A 17 3.76 -2.03 7.67
C HIS A 17 4.42 -3.42 7.78
N ARG A 18 4.91 -3.79 8.97
CA ARG A 18 5.51 -5.11 9.21
C ARG A 18 4.49 -6.25 9.12
N THR A 19 3.23 -6.00 9.46
CA THR A 19 2.13 -6.97 9.27
C THR A 19 1.93 -7.31 7.79
N TYR A 20 2.27 -6.37 6.91
CA TYR A 20 2.18 -6.52 5.46
C TYR A 20 3.50 -6.97 4.82
N LEU A 21 4.44 -7.45 5.64
CA LEU A 21 5.77 -7.93 5.22
C LEU A 21 6.59 -6.88 4.45
N LEU A 22 6.32 -5.59 4.70
CA LEU A 22 7.11 -4.49 4.15
C LEU A 22 8.26 -4.16 5.10
N THR A 23 9.46 -4.01 4.56
CA THR A 23 10.55 -3.29 5.22
C THR A 23 10.20 -1.80 5.39
N CYS A 24 10.91 -1.09 6.26
CA CYS A 24 10.72 0.35 6.42
C CYS A 24 11.01 1.11 5.12
N GLU A 25 12.00 0.65 4.35
CA GLU A 25 12.38 1.24 3.06
C GLU A 25 11.31 1.02 2.00
N GLN A 26 10.77 -0.20 1.88
CA GLN A 26 9.66 -0.48 0.97
C GLN A 26 8.43 0.35 1.33
N TYR A 27 8.11 0.48 2.62
CA TYR A 27 6.99 1.31 3.06
C TYR A 27 7.19 2.79 2.74
N GLU A 28 8.38 3.34 2.96
CA GLU A 28 8.69 4.72 2.57
C GLU A 28 8.67 4.90 1.05
N GLY A 29 9.17 3.92 0.29
CA GLY A 29 9.05 3.89 -1.17
C GLY A 29 7.59 3.90 -1.63
N LEU A 30 6.71 3.17 -0.94
CA LEU A 30 5.28 3.17 -1.21
C LEU A 30 4.63 4.53 -0.92
N ARG A 31 5.01 5.20 0.17
CA ARG A 31 4.57 6.58 0.49
C ARG A 31 4.99 7.58 -0.58
N LYS A 32 6.24 7.51 -1.03
CA LYS A 32 6.77 8.35 -2.12
C LYS A 32 6.06 8.09 -3.44
N ARG A 33 5.86 6.82 -3.81
CA ARG A 33 5.09 6.42 -5.01
C ARG A 33 3.66 6.98 -4.98
N ALA A 34 3.01 6.94 -3.82
CA ALA A 34 1.68 7.50 -3.62
C ALA A 34 1.67 9.04 -3.55
N SER A 35 2.83 9.72 -3.65
CA SER A 35 2.97 11.16 -3.43
C SER A 35 2.37 11.62 -2.10
N TYR A 36 2.46 10.77 -1.07
CA TYR A 36 1.86 10.99 0.26
C TYR A 36 0.33 11.25 0.19
N GLN A 37 -0.35 10.72 -0.83
CA GLN A 37 -1.78 10.89 -1.09
C GLN A 37 -2.48 9.55 -1.32
N CYS A 38 -3.79 9.52 -1.07
CA CYS A 38 -4.64 8.39 -1.42
C CYS A 38 -4.57 8.13 -2.93
N GLU A 39 -4.15 6.93 -3.33
CA GLU A 39 -3.95 6.58 -4.75
C GLU A 39 -5.26 6.45 -5.56
N ILE A 40 -6.42 6.58 -4.91
CA ILE A 40 -7.73 6.60 -5.58
C ILE A 40 -8.29 8.03 -5.67
N CYS A 41 -8.31 8.77 -4.57
CA CYS A 41 -9.02 10.06 -4.50
C CYS A 41 -8.11 11.28 -4.32
N GLY A 42 -6.78 11.09 -4.23
CA GLY A 42 -5.80 12.17 -4.10
C GLY A 42 -5.77 12.88 -2.74
N LYS A 43 -6.57 12.46 -1.76
CA LYS A 43 -6.55 13.08 -0.43
C LYS A 43 -5.15 12.91 0.22
N PRO A 44 -4.48 13.97 0.67
CA PRO A 44 -3.18 13.87 1.31
C PRO A 44 -3.25 13.20 2.69
N GLU A 45 -2.19 12.52 3.09
CA GLU A 45 -2.12 11.85 4.39
C GLU A 45 -2.27 12.84 5.56
N SER A 46 -1.82 14.10 5.40
CA SER A 46 -1.96 15.18 6.38
C SER A 46 -3.41 15.58 6.67
N GLU A 47 -4.36 15.19 5.82
CA GLU A 47 -5.80 15.41 6.05
C GLU A 47 -6.49 14.19 6.69
N GLU A 48 -5.77 13.10 6.93
CA GLU A 48 -6.30 11.96 7.67
C GLU A 48 -6.16 12.19 9.18
N TRP A 49 -7.12 11.67 9.96
CA TRP A 49 -7.16 11.82 11.42
C TRP A 49 -5.86 11.42 12.15
N LEU A 50 -5.14 10.43 11.61
CA LEU A 50 -3.87 9.94 12.17
C LEU A 50 -2.66 10.37 11.33
N GLU A 51 -2.84 11.32 10.40
CA GLU A 51 -1.82 11.77 9.46
C GLU A 51 -1.13 10.62 8.69
N VAL A 52 -1.87 9.53 8.45
CA VAL A 52 -1.34 8.31 7.83
C VAL A 52 -2.38 7.64 6.95
N LEU A 53 -1.93 7.16 5.80
CA LEU A 53 -2.73 6.35 4.87
C LEU A 53 -2.75 4.87 5.33
N ARG A 54 -3.78 4.14 4.89
CA ARG A 54 -3.93 2.70 5.15
C ARG A 54 -3.23 1.91 4.06
N ILE A 55 -2.51 0.87 4.47
CA ILE A 55 -1.95 -0.13 3.56
C ILE A 55 -3.09 -1.03 3.10
N ASP A 56 -3.38 -0.97 1.82
CA ASP A 56 -4.41 -1.76 1.18
C ASP A 56 -3.79 -2.97 0.48
N HIS A 57 -4.45 -4.12 0.53
CA HIS A 57 -3.90 -5.39 0.05
C HIS A 57 -4.97 -6.32 -0.54
N ALA A 58 -4.54 -7.22 -1.42
CA ALA A 58 -5.41 -8.24 -1.98
C ALA A 58 -5.73 -9.33 -0.95
N HIS A 59 -6.89 -9.20 -0.29
CA HIS A 59 -7.31 -10.12 0.78
C HIS A 59 -7.28 -11.61 0.39
N HIS A 60 -7.55 -11.94 -0.88
CA HIS A 60 -7.56 -13.32 -1.38
C HIS A 60 -6.16 -13.91 -1.60
N LEU A 61 -5.11 -13.08 -1.64
CA LEU A 61 -3.71 -13.52 -1.79
C LEU A 61 -2.96 -13.49 -0.44
N GLY A 62 -3.42 -12.66 0.50
CA GLY A 62 -2.85 -12.52 1.84
C GLY A 62 -2.10 -11.19 2.04
N TYR A 63 -1.54 -11.01 3.24
CA TYR A 63 -0.95 -9.73 3.67
C TYR A 63 0.26 -9.25 2.85
N TRP A 64 0.93 -10.16 2.14
CA TRP A 64 2.08 -9.83 1.28
C TRP A 64 1.67 -9.12 -0.02
N ALA A 65 0.42 -9.29 -0.47
CA ALA A 65 -0.06 -8.77 -1.75
C ALA A 65 -0.56 -7.32 -1.61
N VAL A 66 0.34 -6.43 -1.20
CA VAL A 66 0.07 -5.00 -1.03
C VAL A 66 -0.24 -4.35 -2.38
N ARG A 67 -1.36 -3.64 -2.45
CA ARG A 67 -1.78 -2.88 -3.63
C ARG A 67 -1.24 -1.45 -3.58
N GLY A 68 -1.36 -0.79 -2.43
CA GLY A 68 -0.99 0.62 -2.31
C GLY A 68 -1.46 1.28 -1.02
N LEU A 69 -1.54 2.61 -1.05
CA LEU A 69 -1.95 3.45 0.08
C LEU A 69 -3.26 4.20 -0.20
N LEU A 70 -4.22 4.05 0.72
CA LEU A 70 -5.55 4.65 0.61
C LEU A 70 -5.90 5.46 1.86
N CYS A 71 -6.71 6.50 1.71
CA CYS A 71 -7.36 7.13 2.85
C CYS A 71 -8.35 6.15 3.51
N HIS A 72 -8.72 6.39 4.78
CA HIS A 72 -9.63 5.54 5.53
C HIS A 72 -10.95 5.29 4.80
N ARG A 73 -11.54 6.34 4.20
CA ARG A 73 -12.79 6.26 3.44
C ARG A 73 -12.66 5.32 2.23
N CYS A 74 -11.66 5.54 1.37
CA CYS A 74 -11.46 4.70 0.18
C CYS A 74 -11.14 3.25 0.55
N ASN A 75 -10.36 3.04 1.63
CA ASN A 75 -10.01 1.72 2.11
C ASN A 75 -11.23 0.94 2.63
N CYS A 76 -12.08 1.57 3.45
CA CYS A 76 -13.28 0.91 3.99
C CYS A 76 -14.40 0.74 2.97
N SER A 77 -14.44 1.58 1.94
CA SER A 77 -15.47 1.56 0.89
C SER A 77 -14.98 0.93 -0.40
N PHE A 78 -13.86 0.20 -0.38
CA PHE A 78 -13.20 -0.29 -1.60
C PHE A 78 -14.14 -1.08 -2.52
N ASP A 79 -15.03 -1.88 -1.95
CA ASP A 79 -15.97 -2.72 -2.70
C ASP A 79 -17.32 -2.06 -3.02
N LEU A 80 -17.53 -0.82 -2.56
CA LEU A 80 -18.77 -0.09 -2.83
C LEU A 80 -18.75 0.50 -4.25
N ALA A 81 -19.94 0.51 -4.89
CA ALA A 81 -20.13 1.10 -6.22
C ALA A 81 -19.71 2.58 -6.29
N ALA A 82 -19.82 3.33 -5.18
CA ALA A 82 -19.40 4.73 -5.10
C ALA A 82 -17.88 4.95 -5.25
N ILE A 83 -17.07 3.90 -5.08
CA ILE A 83 -15.62 3.91 -5.30
C ILE A 83 -15.25 3.17 -6.59
N ALA A 84 -16.16 2.34 -7.14
CA ALA A 84 -15.96 1.71 -8.43
C ALA A 84 -15.88 2.78 -9.54
N GLY A 85 -14.90 2.64 -10.43
CA GLY A 85 -14.68 3.57 -11.52
C GLY A 85 -13.21 3.61 -11.99
N PRO A 86 -12.90 4.44 -12.98
CA PRO A 86 -11.60 4.44 -13.66
C PRO A 86 -10.40 4.64 -12.73
N ALA A 87 -10.56 5.44 -11.68
CA ALA A 87 -9.51 5.66 -10.68
C ALA A 87 -9.19 4.38 -9.90
N ARG A 88 -10.21 3.64 -9.44
CA ARG A 88 -10.04 2.35 -8.77
C ARG A 88 -9.46 1.30 -9.72
N ASP A 89 -9.90 1.27 -10.97
CA ASP A 89 -9.40 0.31 -11.96
C ASP A 89 -7.91 0.55 -12.27
N THR A 90 -7.53 1.83 -12.39
CA THR A 90 -6.14 2.24 -12.56
C THR A 90 -5.31 1.86 -11.34
N TYR A 91 -5.83 2.12 -10.14
CA TYR A 91 -5.21 1.72 -8.88
C TYR A 91 -4.97 0.20 -8.81
N LEU A 92 -5.98 -0.61 -9.14
CA LEU A 92 -5.87 -2.08 -9.15
C LEU A 92 -4.80 -2.57 -10.13
N LYS A 93 -4.77 -2.02 -11.35
CA LYS A 93 -3.75 -2.37 -12.37
C LYS A 93 -2.35 -1.94 -11.94
N ASN A 94 -2.25 -0.87 -11.16
CA ASN A 94 -0.99 -0.35 -10.66
C ASN A 94 -0.56 -0.95 -9.32
N SER A 95 -1.19 -2.05 -8.86
CA SER A 95 -0.90 -2.66 -7.56
C SER A 95 0.60 -2.92 -7.36
N TRP A 96 1.14 -2.49 -6.22
CA TRP A 96 2.58 -2.59 -5.92
C TRP A 96 3.12 -4.03 -6.04
N TYR A 97 2.39 -5.03 -5.53
CA TYR A 97 2.83 -6.43 -5.61
C TYR A 97 2.95 -6.94 -7.07
N LEU A 98 2.20 -6.39 -8.03
CA LEU A 98 2.31 -6.77 -9.44
C LEU A 98 3.63 -6.29 -10.04
N HIS A 99 4.07 -5.07 -9.68
CA HIS A 99 5.37 -4.53 -10.09
C HIS A 99 6.51 -5.36 -9.50
N MET A 100 6.43 -5.72 -8.22
CA MET A 100 7.41 -6.60 -7.59
C MET A 100 7.53 -7.96 -8.30
N LEU A 101 6.40 -8.60 -8.64
CA LEU A 101 6.43 -9.87 -9.38
C LEU A 101 7.05 -9.69 -10.77
N ALA A 102 6.71 -8.60 -11.48
CA ALA A 102 7.26 -8.31 -12.79
C ALA A 102 8.79 -8.07 -12.74
N GLU A 103 9.29 -7.35 -11.74
CA GLU A 103 10.72 -7.14 -11.50
C GLU A 103 11.47 -8.46 -11.22
N LEU A 104 10.82 -9.39 -10.51
CA LEU A 104 11.35 -10.73 -10.24
C LEU A 104 11.17 -11.71 -11.41
N GLY A 105 10.51 -11.30 -12.50
CA GLY A 105 10.20 -12.19 -13.63
C GLY A 105 9.18 -13.30 -13.29
N LEU A 106 8.40 -13.11 -12.23
CA LEU A 106 7.38 -14.04 -11.78
C LEU A 106 6.02 -13.72 -12.41
N PRO A 107 5.20 -14.73 -12.72
CA PRO A 107 3.84 -14.49 -13.17
C PRO A 107 3.01 -13.83 -12.05
N PRO A 108 1.95 -13.06 -12.39
CA PRO A 108 1.02 -12.56 -11.38
C PRO A 108 0.49 -13.73 -10.56
N ALA A 109 0.62 -13.62 -9.24
CA ALA A 109 0.49 -14.77 -8.36
C ALA A 109 -0.88 -15.44 -8.47
N THR A 110 -0.87 -16.76 -8.68
CA THR A 110 -1.99 -17.63 -8.34
C THR A 110 -2.10 -17.76 -6.82
N PRO A 111 -3.30 -18.00 -6.26
CA PRO A 111 -3.47 -18.09 -4.81
C PRO A 111 -2.73 -19.33 -4.26
N ARG A 112 -1.51 -19.12 -3.72
CA ARG A 112 -0.91 -19.76 -2.53
C ARG A 112 0.58 -19.39 -2.39
N SER A 113 0.89 -18.86 -1.21
CA SER A 113 2.20 -18.56 -0.61
C SER A 113 3.07 -17.47 -1.29
N PRO A 114 3.63 -16.53 -0.51
CA PRO A 114 4.56 -15.53 -1.04
C PRO A 114 5.85 -16.20 -1.59
N PRO A 115 6.55 -15.57 -2.55
CA PRO A 115 7.89 -15.98 -2.97
C PRO A 115 8.82 -16.11 -1.75
N SER A 116 9.59 -17.20 -1.68
CA SER A 116 10.44 -17.53 -0.53
C SER A 116 11.54 -16.50 -0.25
N ASP A 117 11.83 -15.61 -1.21
CA ASP A 117 12.85 -14.57 -1.12
C ASP A 117 12.36 -13.27 -0.43
N LEU A 118 11.11 -13.23 0.04
CA LEU A 118 10.50 -12.08 0.74
C LEU A 118 10.43 -12.25 2.27
N LEU A 119 11.06 -13.28 2.83
CA LEU A 119 11.15 -13.58 4.27
C LEU A 119 12.58 -13.37 4.78
#